data_AF-A0A0K1Q3Q1-F1
#
_entry.id   AF-A0A0K1Q3Q1-F1
#
_cell.length_a   1.000
_cell.length_b   1.000
_cell.length_c   1.000
_cell.angle_alpha   90.00
_cell.angle_beta   90.00
_cell.angle_gamma   90.00
#
_symmetry.space_group_name_H-M   'P 1'
#
loop_
_entity.id
_entity.type
_entity.pdbx_description
1 polymer ?
#
loop_
_entity_poly.entity_id
_entity_poly.type
_entity_poly.pdbx_seq_one_letter_code
_entity_poly.pdbx_strand_id
1 'polypeptide(L)' 'MRAIAETIGQGIGVPAKSVPAAEAAAHFGWMSMVVGVDNRASSKATRELLGWKPEQPGLLDDMRAHYF' A
#
# COMPACT_ATOMS: atom_id res chain seq x y z
N MET A 1 3.40 -2.98 -2.11
CA MET A 1 2.82 -3.46 -0.84
C MET A 1 3.79 -3.62 0.34
N ARG A 2 5.01 -4.14 0.14
CA ARG A 2 5.97 -4.39 1.23
C ARG A 2 6.13 -3.21 2.23
N ALA A 3 6.44 -2.01 1.74
CA ALA A 3 6.71 -0.85 2.60
C ALA A 3 5.52 -0.46 3.50
N ILE A 4 4.28 -0.61 3.00
CA ILE A 4 3.07 -0.33 3.78
C ILE A 4 2.95 -1.35 4.92
N ALA A 5 3.11 -2.64 4.63
CA ALA A 5 3.04 -3.71 5.63
C ALA A 5 4.14 -3.57 6.70
N GLU A 6 5.36 -3.22 6.30
CA GLU A 6 6.47 -2.96 7.23
C GLU A 6 6.22 -1.73 8.11
N THR A 7 5.67 -0.65 7.55
CA THR A 7 5.35 0.57 8.32
C THR A 7 4.27 0.30 9.37
N ILE A 8 3.21 -0.44 9.01
CA ILE A 8 2.18 -0.87 9.96
C ILE A 8 2.81 -1.72 11.07
N GLY A 9 3.58 -2.75 10.68
CA GLY A 9 4.19 -3.67 11.63
C GLY A 9 5.13 -2.99 12.63
N GLN A 10 5.94 -2.02 12.16
CA GLN A 10 6.78 -1.20 13.02
C GLN A 10 5.94 -0.38 14.02
N GLY A 11 4.87 0.24 13.54
CA GLY A 11 3.97 1.05 14.38
C GLY A 11 3.29 0.28 15.50
N ILE A 12 2.90 -0.98 15.24
CA ILE A 12 2.21 -1.82 16.24
C ILE A 12 3.13 -2.83 16.95
N GLY A 13 4.44 -2.81 16.69
CA GLY A 13 5.42 -3.72 17.29
C GLY A 13 5.31 -5.18 16.82
N VAL A 14 4.77 -5.44 15.62
CA VAL A 14 4.59 -6.78 15.04
C VAL A 14 5.36 -6.91 13.72
N PRO A 15 6.33 -7.83 13.58
CA PRO A 15 7.12 -7.97 12.36
C PRO A 15 6.27 -8.35 11.13
N ALA A 16 6.49 -7.68 10.00
CA ALA A 16 5.90 -8.07 8.73
C ALA A 16 6.59 -9.32 8.15
N LYS A 17 5.82 -10.26 7.60
CA LYS A 17 6.33 -11.48 6.93
C LYS A 17 5.95 -11.49 5.45
N SER A 18 6.89 -11.87 4.59
CA SER A 18 6.62 -12.09 3.18
C SER A 18 5.87 -13.41 2.97
N VAL A 19 4.88 -13.39 2.07
CA VAL A 19 4.13 -14.57 1.65
C VAL A 19 4.57 -14.93 0.23
N PRO A 20 5.07 -16.16 -0.01
CA PRO A 20 5.41 -16.62 -1.36
C PRO A 20 4.20 -16.62 -2.28
N ALA A 21 4.40 -16.31 -3.57
CA ALA A 21 3.31 -16.25 -4.55
C ALA A 21 2.51 -17.57 -4.64
N ALA A 22 3.19 -18.72 -4.51
CA ALA A 22 2.55 -20.04 -4.52
C ALA A 22 1.60 -20.27 -3.32
N GLU A 23 1.81 -19.57 -2.21
CA GLU A 23 0.99 -19.67 -1.00
C GLU A 23 -0.10 -18.60 -0.93
N ALA A 24 -0.08 -17.61 -1.82
CA ALA A 24 -0.96 -16.44 -1.76
C ALA A 24 -2.45 -16.80 -1.80
N ALA A 25 -2.85 -17.82 -2.58
CA ALA A 25 -4.23 -18.28 -2.65
C ALA A 25 -4.71 -18.87 -1.31
N ALA A 26 -3.89 -19.71 -0.69
CA ALA A 26 -4.21 -20.30 0.61
C ALA A 26 -4.21 -19.25 1.73
N HIS A 27 -3.31 -18.26 1.66
CA HIS A 27 -3.17 -17.23 2.68
C HIS A 27 -4.25 -16.13 2.60
N PHE A 28 -4.54 -15.63 1.39
CA PHE A 28 -5.43 -14.49 1.18
C PHE A 28 -6.83 -14.86 0.68
N GLY A 29 -7.09 -16.14 0.36
CA GLY A 29 -8.38 -16.59 -0.15
C GLY A 29 -8.80 -15.83 -1.41
N TRP A 30 -10.04 -15.33 -1.43
CA TRP A 30 -10.59 -14.60 -2.58
C TRP A 30 -9.77 -13.34 -2.97
N MET A 31 -9.04 -12.74 -2.03
CA MET A 31 -8.22 -11.55 -2.29
C MET A 31 -6.94 -11.88 -3.06
N SER A 32 -6.55 -13.15 -3.18
CA SER A 32 -5.36 -13.55 -3.95
C SER A 32 -5.42 -13.09 -5.41
N MET A 33 -6.63 -12.88 -5.93
CA MET A 33 -6.88 -12.38 -7.28
C MET A 33 -6.36 -10.95 -7.51
N VAL A 34 -6.20 -10.16 -6.45
CA VAL A 34 -5.81 -8.73 -6.55
C VAL A 34 -4.57 -8.37 -5.75
N VAL A 35 -4.25 -9.08 -4.66
CA VAL A 35 -3.18 -8.70 -3.72
C VAL A 35 -1.78 -8.71 -4.34
N GLY A 36 -1.57 -9.54 -5.36
CA GLY A 36 -0.30 -9.65 -6.09
C GLY A 36 -0.18 -8.73 -7.31
N VAL A 37 -1.22 -7.98 -7.65
CA VAL A 37 -1.25 -7.15 -8.86
C VAL A 37 -0.45 -5.87 -8.65
N ASP A 38 0.55 -5.62 -9.51
CA ASP A 38 1.26 -4.34 -9.57
C ASP A 38 0.40 -3.28 -10.28
N ASN A 39 -0.44 -2.58 -9.53
CA ASN A 39 -1.34 -1.56 -10.07
C ASN A 39 -0.66 -0.19 -10.13
N ARG A 40 0.03 0.09 -11.24
CA ARG A 40 0.70 1.36 -11.51
C ARG A 40 -0.30 2.44 -11.92
N ALA A 41 -0.92 3.08 -10.93
CA ALA A 41 -1.81 4.21 -11.13
C ALA A 41 -1.04 5.55 -11.19
N SER A 42 -1.52 6.49 -11.98
CA SER A 42 -1.01 7.87 -12.06
C SER A 42 -2.16 8.85 -11.88
N SER A 43 -1.92 9.93 -11.13
CA SER A 43 -2.89 11.02 -10.99
C SER A 43 -2.79 12.09 -12.10
N LYS A 44 -1.97 11.89 -13.15
CA LYS A 44 -1.73 12.89 -14.20
C LYS A 44 -3.02 13.41 -14.84
N ALA A 45 -3.88 12.53 -15.32
CA ALA A 45 -5.13 12.92 -15.98
C ALA A 45 -6.05 13.74 -15.07
N THR A 46 -6.16 13.35 -13.79
CA THR A 46 -6.95 14.09 -12.79
C THR A 46 -6.41 15.51 -12.59
N ARG A 47 -5.09 15.68 -12.50
CA ARG A 47 -4.45 16.99 -12.34
C ARG A 47 -4.63 17.87 -13.58
N GLU A 48 -4.52 17.30 -14.77
CA GLU A 48 -4.71 18.02 -16.04
C GLU A 48 -6.16 18.46 -16.24
N LEU A 49 -7.11 17.58 -15.94
CA LEU A 49 -8.54 17.85 -16.16
C LEU A 49 -9.11 18.82 -15.12
N LEU A 50 -8.70 18.71 -13.86
CA LEU A 50 -9.32 19.42 -12.75
C LEU A 50 -8.46 20.56 -12.19
N GLY A 51 -7.21 20.70 -12.65
CA GLY A 51 -6.23 21.60 -12.02
C GLY A 51 -5.86 21.21 -10.59
N TRP A 52 -6.24 19.99 -10.15
CA TRP A 52 -6.00 19.51 -8.80
C TRP A 52 -4.50 19.34 -8.53
N LYS A 53 -4.07 19.69 -7.32
CA LYS A 53 -2.69 19.53 -6.84
C LYS A 53 -2.71 18.74 -5.53
N PRO A 54 -1.93 17.66 -5.39
CA PRO A 54 -1.74 17.01 -4.10
C PRO A 54 -1.01 17.96 -3.14
N GLU A 55 -1.59 18.20 -1.97
CA GLU A 55 -1.02 19.11 -0.95
C GLU A 55 -0.53 18.36 0.31
N GLN A 56 -1.03 17.14 0.50
CA GLN A 56 -0.71 16.32 1.67
C GLN A 56 0.55 15.49 1.44
N PRO A 57 1.25 15.08 2.53
CA PRO A 57 2.38 14.17 2.44
C PRO A 57 2.01 12.86 1.74
N GLY A 58 3.04 12.18 1.23
CA GLY A 58 2.85 10.85 0.67
C GLY A 58 2.41 9.85 1.73
N LEU A 59 1.71 8.80 1.31
CA LEU A 59 1.12 7.78 2.19
C LEU A 59 2.09 7.27 3.27
N LEU A 60 3.33 6.93 2.91
CA LEU A 60 4.29 6.38 3.87
C LEU A 60 4.75 7.40 4.92
N ASP A 61 4.87 8.67 4.55
CA ASP A 61 5.27 9.72 5.49
C ASP A 61 4.12 10.07 6.43
N ASP A 62 2.89 10.14 5.89
CA ASP A 62 1.65 10.30 6.65
C ASP A 62 1.47 9.17 7.67
N MET A 63 1.64 7.91 7.24
CA MET A 63 1.56 6.73 8.12
C MET A 63 2.54 6.77 9.29
N ARG A 64 3.79 7.16 9.05
CA ARG A 64 4.82 7.23 10.09
C ARG A 64 4.61 8.38 11.07
N ALA A 65 3.91 9.44 10.67
CA ALA A 65 3.71 10.61 11.49
C ALA A 65 2.43 10.54 12.36
N HIS A 66 1.40 9.81 11.92
CA HIS A 66 0.04 10.05 12.45
C HIS A 66 -0.81 8.81 12.82
N TYR A 67 -0.45 7.57 12.45
CA TYR A 67 -1.37 6.42 12.57
C TYR A 67 -0.98 5.37 13.61
N PHE A 68 0.26 5.42 14.10
CA PHE A 68 0.82 4.51 15.09
C PHE A 68 1.68 5.31 16.07
#